data_AF-A0A661UJM9-F1
#
_entry.id   AF-A0A661UJM9-F1
#
_cell.length_a   1.000
_cell.length_b   1.000
_cell.length_c   1.000
_cell.angle_alpha   90.00
_cell.angle_beta   90.00
_cell.angle_gamma   90.00
#
_symmetry.space_group_name_H-M   'P 1'
#
loop_
_entity.id
_entity.type
_entity.pdbx_description
1 polymer ?
#
loop_
_entity_poly.entity_id
_entity_poly.type
_entity_poly.pdbx_seq_one_letter_code
_entity_poly.pdbx_strand_id
1 'polypeptide(L)' 'MALSIEAAEIMEHFQWKTTEESRDLDAETFNEVKDEIGDTLVYLLRLCDELNIDPIKAANDKILKNAEKYPVEKAKG' A
#
# COMPACT_ATOMS: atom_id res chain seq x y z
N MET A 1 -4.96 13.13 -7.55
CA MET A 1 -6.33 13.48 -7.09
C MET A 1 -7.24 12.26 -6.99
N ALA A 2 -7.08 11.21 -7.80
CA ALA A 2 -7.77 9.92 -7.59
C ALA A 2 -7.03 8.98 -6.63
N LEU A 3 -5.71 8.77 -6.80
CA LEU A 3 -4.92 7.85 -5.96
C LEU A 3 -5.06 8.04 -4.43
N SER A 4 -5.17 9.28 -3.97
CA SER A 4 -5.33 9.59 -2.54
C SER A 4 -6.72 9.24 -1.99
N ILE A 5 -7.72 9.15 -2.86
CA ILE A 5 -9.11 8.81 -2.52
C ILE A 5 -9.21 7.29 -2.37
N GLU A 6 -8.78 6.52 -3.37
CA GLU A 6 -8.77 5.04 -3.30
C GLU A 6 -7.95 4.54 -2.09
N ALA A 7 -6.81 5.18 -1.82
CA ALA A 7 -6.00 4.84 -0.65
C ALA A 7 -6.73 5.16 0.67
N ALA A 8 -7.62 6.15 0.69
CA ALA A 8 -8.47 6.43 1.84
C ALA A 8 -9.61 5.42 1.96
N GLU A 9 -10.23 5.00 0.85
CA GLU A 9 -11.27 3.97 0.80
C GLU A 9 -10.77 2.63 1.36
N ILE A 10 -9.54 2.21 1.03
CA ILE A 10 -8.89 1.06 1.70
C ILE A 10 -8.90 1.25 3.24
N MET A 11 -8.51 2.43 3.72
CA MET A 11 -8.37 2.70 5.15
C MET A 11 -9.72 2.77 5.88
N GLU A 12 -10.81 3.12 5.19
CA GLU A 12 -12.15 3.19 5.77
C GLU A 12 -12.64 1.84 6.30
N HIS A 13 -12.25 0.72 5.66
CA HIS A 13 -12.57 -0.63 6.13
C HIS A 13 -11.89 -0.99 7.47
N PHE A 14 -10.82 -0.28 7.84
CA PHE A 14 -10.03 -0.56 9.04
C PHE A 14 -10.19 0.48 10.16
N GLN A 15 -10.81 1.63 9.88
CA GLN A 15 -10.79 2.80 10.78
C GLN A 15 -11.33 2.53 12.20
N TRP A 16 -12.27 1.60 12.36
CA TRP A 16 -12.89 1.24 13.64
C TRP A 16 -12.52 -0.16 14.14
N LYS A 17 -11.62 -0.87 13.45
CA LYS A 17 -11.20 -2.23 13.79
C LYS A 17 -9.99 -2.21 14.71
N THR A 18 -9.97 -3.11 15.70
CA THR A 18 -8.76 -3.48 16.42
C THR A 18 -7.78 -4.24 15.51
N THR A 19 -6.53 -4.41 15.96
CA THR A 19 -5.52 -5.19 15.21
C THR A 19 -5.90 -6.66 15.02
N GLU A 20 -6.70 -7.22 15.92
CA GLU A 20 -7.17 -8.60 15.80
C GLU A 20 -8.29 -8.69 14.76
N GLU A 21 -9.29 -7.80 14.85
CA GLU A 21 -10.40 -7.72 13.90
C GLU A 21 -9.96 -7.35 12.48
N SER A 22 -8.87 -6.59 12.31
CA SER A 22 -8.35 -6.25 10.98
C SER A 22 -7.71 -7.43 10.24
N ARG A 23 -7.40 -8.52 10.95
CA ARG A 23 -6.80 -9.74 10.37
C ARG A 23 -7.83 -10.80 10.01
N ASP A 24 -9.05 -10.69 10.52
CA ASP A 24 -10.15 -11.63 10.31
C ASP A 24 -11.34 -10.90 9.67
N LEU A 25 -11.17 -10.54 8.40
CA LEU A 25 -12.21 -9.89 7.61
C LEU A 25 -13.21 -10.94 7.12
N ASP A 26 -14.51 -10.61 7.19
CA ASP A 26 -15.51 -11.38 6.47
C ASP A 26 -15.30 -11.29 4.95
N ALA A 27 -15.93 -12.22 4.22
CA ALA A 27 -15.71 -12.36 2.79
C ALA A 27 -16.18 -11.13 1.98
N GLU A 28 -17.17 -10.39 2.47
CA GLU A 28 -17.68 -9.19 1.82
C GLU A 28 -16.66 -8.06 1.93
N THR A 29 -16.27 -7.71 3.16
CA THR A 29 -15.25 -6.69 3.45
C THR A 29 -13.91 -7.01 2.77
N PHE A 30 -13.51 -8.28 2.74
CA PHE A 30 -12.28 -8.70 2.05
C PHE A 30 -12.32 -8.40 0.55
N ASN A 31 -13.45 -8.63 -0.11
CA ASN A 31 -13.59 -8.36 -1.54
C ASN A 31 -13.60 -6.86 -1.81
N GLU A 32 -14.26 -6.04 -0.98
CA GLU A 32 -14.23 -4.58 -1.09
C GLU A 32 -12.79 -4.06 -0.97
N VAL A 33 -12.06 -4.44 0.10
CA VAL A 33 -10.64 -4.07 0.27
C VAL A 33 -9.79 -4.46 -0.94
N LYS A 34 -10.05 -5.63 -1.52
CA LYS A 34 -9.33 -6.11 -2.71
C LYS A 34 -9.60 -5.24 -3.94
N ASP A 35 -10.84 -4.80 -4.13
CA ASP A 35 -11.22 -3.92 -5.24
C ASP A 35 -10.54 -2.55 -5.09
N GLU A 36 -10.57 -1.96 -3.89
CA GLU A 36 -9.91 -0.68 -3.59
C GLU A 36 -8.37 -0.73 -3.75
N ILE A 37 -7.75 -1.87 -3.41
CA ILE A 37 -6.33 -2.12 -3.71
C ILE A 37 -6.08 -2.13 -5.23
N GLY A 38 -7.00 -2.72 -5.98
CA GLY A 38 -6.97 -2.75 -7.45
C GLY A 38 -7.00 -1.34 -8.02
N ASP A 39 -7.96 -0.51 -7.60
CA ASP A 39 -8.11 0.85 -8.08
C ASP A 39 -6.92 1.73 -7.69
N THR A 40 -6.44 1.61 -6.45
CA THR A 40 -5.19 2.25 -6.01
C THR A 40 -4.01 1.89 -6.92
N LEU A 41 -3.85 0.61 -7.25
CA LEU A 41 -2.77 0.15 -8.12
C LEU A 41 -2.93 0.69 -9.56
N VAL A 42 -4.14 0.70 -10.11
CA VAL A 42 -4.41 1.24 -11.45
C VAL A 42 -4.02 2.71 -11.55
N TYR A 43 -4.42 3.54 -10.58
CA TYR A 43 -4.04 4.95 -10.59
C TYR A 43 -2.55 5.19 -10.35
N LEU A 44 -1.90 4.36 -9.52
CA LEU A 44 -0.46 4.43 -9.33
C LEU A 44 0.29 4.08 -10.62
N LEU A 45 -0.11 3.02 -11.31
CA LEU A 45 0.49 2.62 -12.59
C LEU A 45 0.29 3.70 -13.65
N ARG A 46 -0.91 4.30 -13.73
CA ARG A 46 -1.16 5.42 -14.63
C ARG A 46 -0.27 6.63 -14.34
N LEU A 47 -0.08 6.97 -13.07
CA LEU A 47 0.83 8.05 -12.68
C LEU A 47 2.29 7.73 -13.05
N CYS A 48 2.71 6.48 -12.87
CA CYS A 48 4.03 6.03 -13.29
C CYS A 48 4.23 6.15 -14.80
N ASP A 49 3.24 5.77 -15.61
CA ASP A 49 3.29 5.89 -17.07
C ASP A 49 3.43 7.35 -17.53
N GLU A 50 2.60 8.25 -17.01
CA GLU A 50 2.65 9.70 -17.32
C GLU A 50 3.99 10.35 -16.94
N LEU A 51 4.64 9.83 -15.90
CA LEU A 51 5.94 10.33 -15.42
C LEU A 51 7.14 9.53 -15.98
N ASN A 52 6.88 8.51 -16.80
CA ASN A 52 7.89 7.58 -17.32
C ASN A 52 8.77 6.95 -16.21
N ILE A 53 8.12 6.46 -15.17
CA ILE A 53 8.74 5.80 -14.01
C ILE A 53 8.46 4.30 -14.09
N ASP A 54 9.51 3.47 -13.99
CA ASP A 54 9.35 2.03 -13.73
C ASP A 54 9.05 1.81 -12.23
N PRO A 55 7.81 1.39 -11.88
CA PRO A 55 7.43 1.22 -10.48
C PRO A 55 8.19 0.08 -9.77
N ILE A 56 8.57 -0.97 -10.49
CA ILE A 56 9.30 -2.11 -9.93
C ILE A 56 10.73 -1.69 -9.60
N LYS A 57 11.39 -0.98 -10.53
CA LYS A 57 12.71 -0.40 -10.27
C LYS A 57 12.66 0.60 -9.12
N ALA A 58 11.66 1.48 -9.09
CA ALA A 58 11.50 2.47 -8.03
C ALA A 58 11.33 1.82 -6.64
N ALA A 59 10.55 0.73 -6.55
CA ALA A 59 10.38 -0.04 -5.33
C ALA A 59 11.70 -0.69 -4.87
N ASN A 60 12.44 -1.33 -5.78
CA ASN A 60 13.74 -1.94 -5.47
C ASN A 60 14.78 -0.90 -5.00
N ASP A 61 14.89 0.23 -5.71
CA ASP A 61 15.77 1.34 -5.33
C ASP A 61 15.42 1.87 -3.93
N LYS A 62 14.12 1.90 -3.57
CA LYS A 62 13.65 2.32 -2.25
C LYS A 62 13.98 1.31 -1.15
N ILE A 63 13.89 0.01 -1.42
CA ILE A 63 14.27 -1.05 -0.48
C ILE A 63 15.75 -0.94 -0.11
N LEU A 64 16.62 -0.76 -1.11
CA LEU A 64 18.07 -0.58 -0.90
C LEU A 64 18.36 0.67 -0.04
N LYS A 65 17.73 1.81 -0.36
CA LYS A 65 17.85 3.04 0.45
C LYS A 65 17.35 2.85 1.88
N ASN A 66 16.30 2.06 2.09
CA ASN A 66 15.78 1.77 3.43
C ASN A 66 16.74 0.89 4.23
N ALA A 67 17.43 -0.07 3.60
CA ALA A 67 18.42 -0.91 4.26
C ALA A 67 19.62 -0.09 4.77
N GLU A 68 20.06 0.90 4.00
CA GLU A 68 21.10 1.85 4.44
C GLU A 68 20.63 2.73 5.60
N LYS A 69 19.37 3.19 5.54
CA LYS A 69 18.78 4.08 6.56
C LYS A 69 18.49 3.35 7.87
N TYR A 70 18.10 2.07 7.81
CA TYR A 70 17.73 1.24 8.95
C TYR A 70 18.57 -0.05 8.97
N PRO A 71 19.86 0.03 9.36
CA PRO A 71 20.71 -1.15 9.45
C PRO A 71 20.14 -2.17 10.44
N VAL A 72 20.16 -3.44 10.05
CA VAL A 72 19.69 -4.57 10.89
C VAL A 72 20.37 -4.55 12.26
N GLU A 73 21.64 -4.15 12.30
CA GLU A 73 22.44 -4.18 13.54
C GLU A 73 22.01 -3.12 14.56
N LYS A 74 21.13 -2.20 14.15
CA LYS A 74 20.52 -1.18 15.00
C LYS A 74 19.06 -1.50 15.35
N ALA A 75 18.46 -2.54 14.76
CA ALA A 75 17.10 -2.97 15.08
C ALA A 75 17.08 -3.68 16.44
N LYS A 76 16.13 -3.32 17.32
CA LYS A 76 16.06 -3.83 18.70
C LYS A 76 14.86 -4.71 19.04
N GLY A 77 14.05 -5.07 18.04
CA GLY A 77 12.81 -5.83 18.24
C GLY A 77 11.72 -4.98 18.86
#